data_AF-H3ZPZ5-F1
#
_entry.id   AF-H3ZPZ5-F1
#
_cell.length_a   1.000
_cell.length_b   1.000
_cell.length_c   1.000
_cell.angle_alpha   90.00
_cell.angle_beta   90.00
_cell.angle_gamma   90.00
#
_symmetry.space_group_name_H-M   'P 1'
#
loop_
_entity.id
_entity.type
_entity.pdbx_description
1 polymer ?
#
loop_
_entity_poly.entity_id
_entity_poly.type
_entity_poly.pdbx_seq_one_letter_code
_entity_poly.pdbx_strand_id
1 'polypeptide(L)'
;MNFRGMKLILPIIIYMIVGFGPASAASFYIWTSSIHVGEKVQVNDIILTVDKDIRTGALALVVEGEGKLLFDGQKMQVENLNISFTVFGNYGVVTVESAEPFSVNTNGDIQALKEENKRLKAENVSLTKQVKSLQKENEKLKQQVSELQNKLKDLPNAAALNVQIVNLTKENRELKAQLANITNKYNALQAKADFLEQQNEEYRKMIQTLLQEASQKSEQSYIEKAKKEKLIGSVIIKTLIAAGGIVGLIGFLLYRGKRSWEYGGL
;
A
#
# COMPACT_ATOMS: atom_id res chain seq x y z
N MET A 1 5.09 -44.68 -33.79
CA MET A 1 5.55 -43.73 -34.82
C MET A 1 6.36 -44.54 -35.81
N ASN A 2 5.77 -44.86 -36.97
CA ASN A 2 6.39 -45.74 -37.96
C ASN A 2 7.59 -45.05 -38.60
N PHE A 3 8.80 -45.57 -38.35
CA PHE A 3 9.98 -45.24 -39.12
C PHE A 3 9.78 -45.80 -40.55
N ARG A 4 9.30 -44.94 -41.46
CA ARG A 4 9.31 -45.22 -42.90
C ARG A 4 10.78 -45.38 -43.31
N GLY A 5 11.07 -46.54 -43.89
CA GLY A 5 12.41 -46.99 -44.22
C GLY A 5 13.23 -45.96 -44.98
N MET A 6 14.41 -45.69 -44.46
CA MET A 6 15.49 -44.98 -45.12
C MET A 6 15.94 -45.86 -46.30
N LYS A 7 15.44 -45.57 -47.50
CA LYS A 7 15.86 -46.25 -48.72
C LYS A 7 17.27 -45.79 -49.04
N LEU A 8 18.23 -46.69 -48.85
CA LEU A 8 19.64 -46.45 -49.14
C LEU A 8 19.79 -46.27 -50.66
N ILE A 9 20.18 -45.07 -51.08
CA ILE A 9 20.65 -44.83 -52.45
C ILE A 9 21.98 -45.57 -52.57
N LEU A 10 22.05 -46.58 -53.44
CA LEU A 10 23.32 -47.18 -53.84
C LEU A 10 23.72 -46.53 -55.16
N PRO A 11 24.52 -45.45 -55.16
CA PRO A 11 25.12 -44.97 -56.39
C PRO A 11 26.15 -46.02 -56.83
N ILE A 12 25.87 -46.72 -57.94
CA ILE A 12 26.90 -47.52 -58.60
C ILE A 12 27.75 -46.55 -59.41
N ILE A 13 28.80 -46.01 -58.79
CA ILE A 13 29.78 -45.15 -59.45
C ILE A 13 30.75 -46.09 -60.20
N ILE A 14 30.52 -46.31 -61.50
CA ILE A 14 31.47 -47.02 -62.35
C ILE A 14 32.40 -45.98 -62.99
N TYR A 15 33.59 -45.80 -62.42
CA TYR A 15 34.70 -45.16 -63.14
C TYR A 15 35.23 -46.17 -64.18
N MET A 16 34.76 -46.09 -65.42
CA MET A 16 35.31 -46.88 -66.53
C MET A 16 36.11 -45.98 -67.47
N ILE A 17 37.43 -45.92 -67.27
CA ILE A 17 38.34 -45.39 -68.29
C ILE A 17 38.53 -46.51 -69.33
N VAL A 18 37.71 -46.53 -70.39
CA VAL A 18 37.92 -47.46 -71.52
C VAL A 18 38.79 -46.77 -72.56
N GLY A 19 40.10 -46.99 -72.48
CA GLY A 19 41.03 -46.74 -73.57
C GLY A 19 41.54 -48.06 -74.15
N PHE A 20 40.94 -48.54 -75.24
CA PHE A 20 41.51 -49.63 -76.04
C PHE A 20 41.36 -49.30 -77.54
N GLY A 21 42.45 -48.83 -78.16
CA GLY A 21 42.60 -48.69 -79.61
C GLY A 21 43.23 -47.35 -80.06
N PRO A 22 44.19 -47.35 -81.01
CA PRO A 22 44.99 -46.16 -81.38
C PRO A 22 44.26 -45.17 -82.31
N ALA A 23 42.93 -45.12 -82.30
CA ALA A 23 42.16 -44.10 -83.01
C ALA A 23 41.06 -43.58 -82.10
N SER A 24 41.28 -42.39 -81.53
CA SER A 24 40.45 -41.63 -80.56
C SER A 24 40.61 -42.04 -79.08
N ALA A 25 41.61 -41.46 -78.43
CA ALA A 25 41.69 -41.37 -76.97
C ALA A 25 40.75 -40.24 -76.49
N ALA A 26 39.47 -40.54 -76.30
CA ALA A 26 38.55 -39.67 -75.58
C ALA A 26 38.23 -40.34 -74.24
N SER A 27 38.60 -39.69 -73.13
CA SER A 27 38.14 -40.06 -71.80
C SER A 27 36.68 -39.64 -71.66
N PHE A 28 35.79 -40.57 -71.35
CA PHE A 28 34.37 -40.29 -71.10
C PHE A 28 34.09 -40.47 -69.60
N TYR A 29 33.53 -39.42 -68.99
CA TYR A 29 33.00 -39.47 -67.63
C TYR A 29 31.55 -39.93 -67.71
N ILE A 30 31.19 -40.95 -66.94
CA ILE A 30 29.86 -41.55 -66.94
C ILE A 30 29.35 -41.63 -65.50
N TRP A 31 28.11 -41.20 -65.30
CA TRP A 31 27.38 -41.38 -64.05
C TRP A 31 26.03 -42.00 -64.34
N THR A 32 25.69 -43.05 -63.61
CA THR A 32 24.39 -43.72 -63.71
C THR A 32 23.78 -43.85 -62.33
N SER A 33 22.51 -43.46 -62.19
CA SER A 33 21.78 -43.63 -60.94
C SER A 33 20.30 -43.87 -61.16
N SER A 34 19.68 -44.58 -60.23
CA SER A 34 18.23 -44.70 -60.15
C SER A 34 17.66 -43.52 -59.36
N ILE A 35 16.71 -42.83 -59.98
CA ILE A 35 16.00 -41.68 -59.42
C ILE A 35 14.52 -42.04 -59.33
N HIS A 36 13.93 -41.94 -58.13
CA HIS A 36 12.50 -42.13 -57.93
C HIS A 36 11.72 -40.85 -58.22
N VAL A 37 10.41 -41.01 -58.40
CA VAL A 37 9.49 -39.89 -58.60
C VAL A 37 9.62 -38.88 -57.45
N GLY A 38 9.89 -37.61 -57.80
CA GLY A 38 10.06 -36.49 -56.88
C GLY A 38 11.47 -36.36 -56.26
N GLU A 39 12.39 -37.27 -56.55
CA GLU A 39 13.80 -37.11 -56.19
C GLU A 39 14.51 -36.20 -57.19
N LYS A 40 15.38 -35.33 -56.68
CA LYS A 40 16.17 -34.39 -57.47
C LYS A 40 17.63 -34.78 -57.42
N VAL A 41 18.28 -34.75 -58.58
CA VAL A 41 19.72 -34.88 -58.68
C VAL A 41 20.28 -33.69 -59.45
N GLN A 42 21.20 -32.98 -58.85
CA GLN A 42 21.90 -31.89 -59.50
C GLN A 42 23.17 -32.44 -60.16
N VAL A 43 23.31 -32.20 -61.46
CA VAL A 43 24.51 -32.51 -62.23
C VAL A 43 25.07 -31.20 -62.79
N ASN A 44 26.21 -30.75 -62.27
CA ASN A 44 26.69 -29.37 -62.42
C ASN A 44 25.60 -28.34 -62.04
N ASP A 45 25.14 -27.53 -62.98
CA ASP A 45 24.08 -26.53 -62.77
C ASP A 45 22.70 -27.00 -63.24
N ILE A 46 22.58 -28.25 -63.70
CA ILE A 46 21.34 -28.82 -64.22
C ILE A 46 20.68 -29.67 -63.14
N ILE A 47 19.38 -29.45 -62.90
CA ILE A 47 18.60 -30.26 -61.97
C ILE A 47 17.78 -31.28 -62.76
N LEU A 48 17.98 -32.54 -62.42
CA LEU A 48 17.28 -33.68 -63.01
C LEU A 48 16.27 -34.21 -62.01
N THR A 49 14.99 -34.17 -62.37
CA THR A 49 13.88 -34.63 -61.53
C THR A 49 13.08 -35.66 -62.29
N VAL A 50 12.84 -36.84 -61.72
CA VAL A 50 11.88 -37.79 -62.30
C VAL A 50 10.49 -37.39 -61.84
N ASP A 51 9.59 -37.15 -62.77
CA ASP A 51 8.18 -36.85 -62.50
C ASP A 51 7.26 -37.89 -63.15
N LYS A 52 6.03 -37.96 -62.66
CA LYS A 52 5.02 -38.91 -63.10
C LYS A 52 3.78 -38.16 -63.59
N ASP A 53 3.41 -38.41 -64.85
CA ASP A 53 2.15 -37.91 -65.40
C ASP A 53 0.97 -38.51 -64.62
N ILE A 54 0.14 -37.62 -64.07
CA ILE A 54 -1.02 -37.96 -63.23
C ILE A 54 -2.10 -38.70 -64.03
N ARG A 55 -2.19 -38.48 -65.34
CA ARG A 55 -3.21 -39.05 -66.23
C ARG A 55 -2.78 -40.39 -66.82
N THR A 56 -1.55 -40.47 -67.30
CA THR A 56 -1.05 -41.67 -68.01
C THR A 56 -0.25 -42.59 -67.11
N GLY A 57 0.24 -42.09 -65.97
CA GLY A 57 1.15 -42.81 -65.08
C GLY A 57 2.56 -42.98 -65.65
N ALA A 58 2.86 -42.41 -66.82
CA ALA A 58 4.17 -42.48 -67.45
C ALA A 58 5.19 -41.65 -66.65
N LEU A 59 6.42 -42.16 -66.56
CA LEU A 59 7.54 -41.42 -65.98
C LEU A 59 8.23 -40.61 -67.07
N ALA A 60 8.63 -39.40 -66.72
CA ALA A 60 9.47 -38.54 -67.55
C ALA A 60 10.58 -37.95 -66.69
N LEU A 61 11.76 -37.80 -67.28
CA LEU A 61 12.84 -37.01 -66.70
C LEU A 61 12.63 -35.55 -67.07
N VAL A 62 12.47 -34.71 -66.06
CA VAL A 62 12.40 -33.26 -66.17
C VAL A 62 13.80 -32.69 -66.00
N VAL A 63 14.25 -31.93 -66.98
CA VAL A 63 15.51 -31.18 -66.91
C VAL A 63 15.17 -29.74 -66.54
N GLU A 64 15.20 -29.46 -65.24
CA GLU A 64 14.96 -28.15 -64.64
C GLU A 64 16.14 -27.22 -65.01
N GLY A 65 15.87 -26.29 -65.94
CA GLY A 65 16.87 -25.39 -66.54
C GLY A 65 16.54 -25.06 -68.00
N GLU A 66 16.29 -26.09 -68.80
CA GLU A 66 15.89 -25.94 -70.22
C GLU A 66 14.40 -26.18 -70.47
N GLY A 67 13.65 -26.68 -69.47
CA GLY A 67 12.22 -26.99 -69.61
C GLY A 67 11.94 -28.16 -70.55
N LYS A 68 12.93 -29.03 -70.76
CA LYS A 68 12.83 -30.20 -71.63
C LYS A 68 12.45 -31.45 -70.82
N LEU A 69 11.69 -32.33 -71.46
CA LEU A 69 11.21 -33.59 -70.91
C LEU A 69 11.79 -34.75 -71.72
N LEU A 70 12.33 -35.75 -71.03
CA LEU A 70 12.80 -37.00 -71.62
C LEU A 70 11.89 -38.14 -71.23
N PHE A 71 11.38 -38.86 -72.21
CA PHE A 71 10.59 -40.07 -72.01
C PHE A 71 11.47 -41.32 -72.08
N ASP A 72 10.89 -42.47 -71.74
CA ASP A 72 11.59 -43.75 -71.70
C ASP A 72 12.36 -44.06 -73.00
N GLY A 73 13.63 -44.45 -72.86
CA GLY A 73 14.54 -44.79 -73.95
C GLY A 73 15.12 -43.59 -74.71
N GLN A 74 14.72 -42.36 -74.35
CA GLN A 74 15.20 -41.15 -75.03
C GLN A 74 16.55 -40.69 -74.50
N LYS A 75 17.28 -40.02 -75.40
CA LYS A 75 18.55 -39.35 -75.10
C LYS A 75 18.47 -37.89 -75.52
N MET A 76 19.19 -37.04 -74.82
CA MET A 76 19.37 -35.65 -75.18
C MET A 76 20.80 -35.21 -74.91
N GLN A 77 21.19 -34.13 -75.58
CA GLN A 77 22.39 -33.39 -75.25
C GLN A 77 21.97 -32.07 -74.62
N VAL A 78 22.50 -31.77 -73.43
CA VAL A 78 22.36 -30.49 -72.73
C VAL A 78 23.77 -30.03 -72.43
N GLU A 79 24.16 -28.88 -72.99
CA GLU A 79 25.54 -28.38 -72.91
C GLU A 79 26.56 -29.43 -73.40
N ASN A 80 27.50 -29.84 -72.55
CA ASN A 80 28.50 -30.88 -72.80
C ASN A 80 28.06 -32.27 -72.30
N LEU A 81 26.84 -32.40 -71.78
CA LEU A 81 26.32 -33.63 -71.17
C LEU A 81 25.36 -34.36 -72.12
N ASN A 82 25.62 -35.64 -72.34
CA ASN A 82 24.68 -36.56 -72.96
C ASN A 82 23.89 -37.27 -71.86
N ILE A 83 22.59 -36.98 -71.78
CA ILE A 83 21.69 -37.51 -70.76
C ILE A 83 20.76 -38.52 -71.43
N SER A 84 20.65 -39.70 -70.83
CA SER A 84 19.70 -40.73 -71.27
C SER A 84 18.83 -41.19 -70.11
N PHE A 85 17.59 -41.52 -70.42
CA PHE A 85 16.58 -41.89 -69.44
C PHE A 85 15.91 -43.21 -69.82
N THR A 86 15.90 -44.16 -68.90
CA THR A 86 15.24 -45.46 -69.07
C THR A 86 14.37 -45.76 -67.88
N VAL A 87 13.13 -46.17 -68.11
CA VAL A 87 12.16 -46.43 -67.05
C VAL A 87 12.23 -47.89 -66.61
N PHE A 88 12.32 -48.12 -65.31
CA PHE A 88 12.31 -49.44 -64.69
C PHE A 88 11.23 -49.51 -63.60
N GLY A 89 10.03 -49.94 -63.97
CA GLY A 89 8.92 -50.08 -63.04
C GLY A 89 8.43 -48.73 -62.50
N ASN A 90 8.84 -48.37 -61.28
CA ASN A 90 8.42 -47.14 -60.59
C ASN A 90 9.54 -46.11 -60.37
N TYR A 91 10.71 -46.35 -60.96
CA TYR A 91 11.83 -45.42 -60.95
C TYR A 91 12.42 -45.29 -62.36
N GLY A 92 13.16 -44.22 -62.58
CA GLY A 92 13.91 -44.03 -63.82
C GLY A 92 15.40 -44.16 -63.55
N VAL A 93 16.11 -44.76 -64.49
CA VAL A 93 17.57 -44.79 -64.52
C VAL A 93 18.02 -43.66 -65.42
N VAL A 94 18.82 -42.76 -64.86
CA VAL A 94 19.44 -41.66 -65.59
C VAL A 94 20.91 -42.01 -65.78
N THR A 95 21.38 -41.93 -67.02
CA THR A 95 22.79 -42.03 -67.36
C THR A 95 23.24 -40.73 -67.98
N VAL A 96 24.25 -40.11 -67.39
CA VAL A 96 24.89 -38.88 -67.86
C VAL A 96 26.31 -39.18 -68.30
N GLU A 97 26.65 -38.76 -69.51
CA GLU A 97 27.95 -38.97 -70.13
C GLU A 97 28.53 -37.63 -70.59
N SER A 98 29.83 -37.40 -70.38
CA SER A 98 30.51 -36.20 -70.87
C SER A 98 31.96 -36.49 -71.20
N ALA A 99 32.54 -35.71 -72.12
CA ALA A 99 33.98 -35.70 -72.35
C ALA A 99 34.74 -34.96 -71.23
N GLU A 100 34.05 -34.09 -70.48
CA GLU A 100 34.62 -33.29 -69.39
C GLU A 100 34.14 -33.81 -68.02
N PRO A 101 34.96 -33.67 -66.96
CA PRO A 101 34.53 -34.02 -65.61
C PRO A 101 33.32 -33.18 -65.18
N PHE A 102 32.35 -33.81 -64.53
CA PHE A 102 31.18 -33.14 -63.96
C PHE A 102 30.96 -33.55 -62.50
N SER A 103 30.21 -32.72 -61.78
CA SER A 103 29.86 -32.92 -60.38
C SER A 103 28.42 -33.39 -60.25
N VAL A 104 28.15 -34.30 -59.31
CA VAL A 104 26.80 -34.78 -59.01
C VAL A 104 26.51 -34.56 -57.53
N ASN A 105 25.42 -33.85 -57.22
CA ASN A 105 24.95 -33.59 -55.87
C ASN A 105 23.51 -34.07 -55.69
N THR A 106 23.29 -34.90 -54.67
CA THR A 106 22.00 -35.48 -54.32
C THR A 106 21.43 -34.97 -53.00
N ASN A 107 22.10 -34.02 -52.31
CA ASN A 107 21.87 -33.73 -50.89
C ASN A 107 21.54 -32.26 -50.54
N GLY A 108 21.32 -31.39 -51.53
CA GLY A 108 21.14 -29.94 -51.31
C GLY A 108 20.03 -29.58 -50.30
N ASP A 109 18.85 -30.19 -50.44
CA ASP A 109 17.68 -29.82 -49.62
C ASP A 109 17.73 -30.38 -48.18
N ILE A 110 18.45 -31.48 -47.97
CA ILE A 110 18.47 -32.18 -46.66
C ILE A 110 19.24 -31.38 -45.61
N GLN A 111 20.30 -30.68 -46.00
CA GLN A 111 21.12 -29.86 -45.09
C GLN A 111 20.33 -28.63 -44.61
N ALA A 112 19.69 -27.91 -45.54
CA ALA A 112 18.88 -26.74 -45.24
C ALA A 112 17.71 -27.08 -44.29
N LEU A 113 17.01 -28.19 -44.56
CA LEU A 113 15.92 -28.68 -43.71
C LEU A 113 16.37 -29.09 -42.30
N LYS A 114 17.60 -29.58 -42.12
CA LYS A 114 18.16 -29.91 -40.81
C LYS A 114 18.44 -28.67 -39.98
N GLU A 115 19.05 -27.65 -40.57
CA GLU A 115 19.34 -26.40 -39.88
C GLU A 115 18.06 -25.63 -39.53
N GLU A 116 17.07 -25.63 -40.42
CA GLU A 116 15.75 -25.05 -40.12
C GLU A 116 15.06 -25.79 -38.96
N ASN A 117 15.09 -27.13 -38.95
CA ASN A 117 14.55 -27.92 -37.83
C ASN A 117 15.23 -27.59 -36.50
N LYS A 118 16.56 -27.38 -36.53
CA LYS A 118 17.33 -27.01 -35.33
C LYS A 118 16.93 -25.63 -34.83
N ARG A 119 16.76 -24.65 -35.73
CA ARG A 119 16.28 -23.31 -35.41
C ARG A 119 14.88 -23.35 -34.79
N LEU A 120 13.94 -24.05 -35.43
CA LEU A 120 12.56 -24.19 -34.96
C LEU A 120 12.49 -24.87 -33.58
N LYS A 121 13.32 -25.89 -33.32
CA LYS A 121 13.42 -26.51 -32.00
C LYS A 121 13.90 -25.54 -30.93
N ALA A 122 14.92 -24.73 -31.24
CA ALA A 122 15.43 -23.72 -30.31
C ALA A 122 14.37 -22.65 -29.99
N GLU A 123 13.65 -22.19 -31.01
CA GLU A 123 12.54 -21.25 -30.86
C GLU A 123 11.41 -21.82 -30.01
N ASN A 124 11.00 -23.06 -30.26
CA ASN A 124 9.97 -23.74 -29.45
C ASN A 124 10.35 -23.84 -27.97
N VAL A 125 11.62 -24.15 -27.67
CA VAL A 125 12.12 -24.17 -26.28
C VAL A 125 12.05 -22.77 -25.66
N SER A 126 12.41 -21.73 -26.40
CA SER A 126 12.34 -20.34 -25.94
C SER A 126 10.90 -19.91 -25.64
N LEU A 127 9.98 -20.14 -26.58
CA LEU A 127 8.55 -19.84 -26.43
C LEU A 127 7.94 -20.62 -25.25
N THR A 128 8.28 -21.90 -25.10
CA THR A 128 7.82 -22.71 -23.96
C THR A 128 8.27 -22.12 -22.62
N LYS A 129 9.50 -21.59 -22.54
CA LYS A 129 9.99 -20.91 -21.33
C LYS A 129 9.22 -19.63 -21.06
N GLN A 130 8.96 -18.82 -22.10
CA GLN A 130 8.17 -17.58 -21.97
C GLN A 130 6.76 -17.86 -21.47
N VAL A 131 6.07 -18.86 -22.05
CA VAL A 131 4.73 -19.26 -21.61
C VAL A 131 4.72 -19.68 -20.14
N LYS A 132 5.70 -20.48 -19.70
CA LYS A 132 5.82 -20.86 -18.28
C LYS A 132 6.07 -19.66 -17.36
N SER A 133 6.85 -18.68 -17.81
CA SER A 133 7.09 -17.45 -17.05
C SER A 133 5.81 -16.64 -16.90
N LEU A 134 5.08 -16.43 -18.00
CA LEU A 134 3.82 -15.69 -18.01
C LEU A 134 2.74 -16.39 -17.17
N GLN A 135 2.68 -17.72 -17.18
CA GLN A 135 1.77 -18.48 -16.32
C GLN A 135 2.03 -18.21 -14.84
N LYS A 136 3.29 -18.25 -14.40
CA LYS A 136 3.67 -17.93 -13.02
C LYS A 136 3.32 -16.49 -12.63
N GLU A 137 3.55 -15.54 -13.54
CA GLU A 137 3.19 -14.13 -13.30
C GLU A 137 1.68 -13.96 -13.15
N ASN A 138 0.89 -14.64 -13.99
CA ASN A 138 -0.57 -14.60 -13.92
C ASN A 138 -1.09 -15.23 -12.61
N GLU A 139 -0.52 -16.34 -12.16
CA GLU A 139 -0.82 -16.93 -10.85
C GLU A 139 -0.54 -15.95 -9.71
N LYS A 140 0.62 -15.28 -9.73
CA LYS A 140 0.98 -14.27 -8.73
C LYS A 140 0.01 -13.09 -8.74
N LEU A 141 -0.37 -12.59 -9.91
CA LEU A 141 -1.35 -11.51 -10.03
C LEU A 141 -2.72 -11.91 -9.50
N LYS A 142 -3.18 -13.14 -9.77
CA LYS A 142 -4.44 -13.66 -9.21
C LYS A 142 -4.41 -13.72 -7.69
N GLN A 143 -3.28 -14.15 -7.10
CA GLN A 143 -3.11 -14.14 -5.65
C GLN A 143 -3.18 -12.72 -5.09
N GLN A 144 -2.47 -11.77 -5.70
CA GLN A 144 -2.50 -10.35 -5.28
C GLN A 144 -3.91 -9.75 -5.38
N VAL A 145 -4.65 -10.04 -6.45
CA VAL A 145 -6.05 -9.59 -6.60
C VAL A 145 -6.92 -10.18 -5.50
N SER A 146 -6.77 -11.47 -5.19
CA SER A 146 -7.52 -12.11 -4.10
C SER A 146 -7.19 -11.50 -2.74
N GLU A 147 -5.92 -11.22 -2.46
CA GLU A 147 -5.49 -10.55 -1.22
C GLU A 147 -6.08 -9.14 -1.11
N LEU A 148 -6.06 -8.37 -2.20
CA LEU A 148 -6.64 -7.03 -2.24
C LEU A 148 -8.17 -7.05 -2.05
N GLN A 149 -8.85 -8.02 -2.66
CA GLN A 149 -10.29 -8.21 -2.45
C GLN A 149 -10.63 -8.56 -1.01
N ASN A 150 -9.82 -9.39 -0.35
CA ASN A 150 -10.00 -9.71 1.06
C ASN A 150 -9.78 -8.47 1.94
N LYS A 151 -8.70 -7.70 1.70
CA LYS A 151 -8.47 -6.42 2.40
C LYS A 151 -9.64 -5.45 2.21
N LEU A 152 -10.24 -5.41 1.02
CA LEU A 152 -11.40 -4.57 0.73
C LEU A 152 -12.66 -5.00 1.50
N LYS A 153 -12.82 -6.30 1.78
CA LYS A 153 -13.92 -6.80 2.62
C LYS A 153 -13.73 -6.46 4.10
N ASP A 154 -12.48 -6.45 4.57
CA ASP A 154 -12.13 -6.14 5.96
C ASP A 154 -12.14 -4.62 6.24
N LEU A 155 -12.14 -3.79 5.20
CA LEU A 155 -12.30 -2.34 5.33
C LEU A 155 -13.73 -2.02 5.80
N PRO A 156 -13.89 -1.30 6.93
CA PRO A 156 -15.22 -0.92 7.40
C PRO A 156 -15.95 -0.12 6.31
N ASN A 157 -17.14 -0.59 5.93
CA ASN A 157 -17.96 0.08 4.93
C ASN A 157 -18.23 1.52 5.38
N ALA A 158 -18.19 2.48 4.46
CA ALA A 158 -18.39 3.90 4.75
C ALA A 158 -19.69 4.17 5.53
N ALA A 159 -20.73 3.33 5.34
CA ALA A 159 -21.95 3.37 6.11
C ALA A 159 -21.74 3.09 7.63
N ALA A 160 -20.90 2.12 7.99
CA ALA A 160 -20.61 1.78 9.38
C ALA A 160 -19.82 2.90 10.09
N LEU A 161 -18.85 3.49 9.40
CA LEU A 161 -18.13 4.69 9.87
C LEU A 161 -19.08 5.88 10.07
N ASN A 162 -20.00 6.13 9.13
CA ASN A 162 -20.99 7.20 9.26
C ASN A 162 -21.92 6.99 10.46
N VAL A 163 -22.36 5.75 10.73
CA VAL A 163 -23.16 5.44 11.93
C VAL A 163 -22.36 5.71 13.20
N GLN A 164 -21.08 5.31 13.25
CA GLN A 164 -20.20 5.63 14.39
C GLN A 164 -20.04 7.13 14.59
N ILE A 165 -19.83 7.91 13.51
CA ILE A 165 -19.71 9.37 13.58
C ILE A 165 -21.00 10.00 14.12
N VAL A 166 -22.18 9.57 13.66
CA VAL A 166 -23.47 10.08 14.13
C VAL A 166 -23.66 9.77 15.63
N ASN A 167 -23.34 8.54 16.06
CA ASN A 167 -23.44 8.15 17.45
C ASN A 167 -22.49 8.96 18.35
N LEU A 168 -21.22 9.09 17.97
CA LEU A 168 -20.24 9.90 18.70
C LEU A 168 -20.64 11.38 18.73
N THR A 169 -21.24 11.90 17.66
CA THR A 169 -21.75 13.28 17.62
C THR A 169 -22.89 13.47 18.61
N LYS A 170 -23.79 12.48 18.73
CA LYS A 170 -24.89 12.52 19.70
C LYS A 170 -24.36 12.47 21.13
N GLU A 171 -23.44 11.54 21.42
CA GLU A 171 -22.80 11.42 22.73
C GLU A 171 -22.07 12.72 23.13
N ASN A 172 -21.36 13.35 22.20
CA ASN A 172 -20.69 14.63 22.44
C ASN A 172 -21.68 15.74 22.82
N ARG A 173 -22.86 15.79 22.18
CA ARG A 173 -23.93 16.75 22.54
C ARG A 173 -24.48 16.49 23.94
N GLU A 174 -24.71 15.23 24.28
CA GLU A 174 -25.20 14.83 25.61
C GLU A 174 -24.19 15.19 26.70
N LEU A 175 -22.90 14.90 26.48
CA LEU A 175 -21.83 15.27 27.41
C LEU A 175 -21.72 16.79 27.59
N LYS A 176 -21.84 17.59 26.51
CA LYS A 176 -21.88 19.05 26.60
C LYS A 176 -23.06 19.56 27.44
N ALA A 177 -24.24 18.96 27.27
CA ALA A 177 -25.41 19.31 28.06
C ALA A 177 -25.22 18.95 29.55
N GLN A 178 -24.64 17.79 29.84
CA GLN A 178 -24.30 17.38 31.20
C GLN A 178 -23.29 18.34 31.84
N LEU A 179 -22.25 18.72 31.09
CA LEU A 179 -21.25 19.68 31.56
C LEU A 179 -21.89 21.02 31.89
N ALA A 180 -22.72 21.57 31.01
CA ALA A 180 -23.44 22.82 31.26
C ALA A 180 -24.33 22.73 32.51
N ASN A 181 -25.02 21.61 32.72
CA ASN A 181 -25.83 21.38 33.91
C ASN A 181 -24.97 21.35 35.19
N ILE A 182 -23.82 20.66 35.16
CA ILE A 182 -22.89 20.61 36.29
C ILE A 182 -22.32 22.01 36.58
N THR A 183 -21.92 22.76 35.56
CA THR A 183 -21.45 24.15 35.72
C THR A 183 -22.52 25.04 36.36
N ASN A 184 -23.77 24.92 35.92
CA ASN A 184 -24.87 25.68 36.53
C ASN A 184 -25.08 25.31 38.00
N LYS A 185 -25.04 24.01 38.34
CA LYS A 185 -25.12 23.54 39.72
C LYS A 185 -23.96 24.06 40.57
N TYR A 186 -22.75 24.06 40.03
CA TYR A 186 -21.57 24.60 40.69
C TYR A 186 -21.73 26.09 40.99
N ASN A 187 -22.12 26.90 40.01
CA ASN A 187 -22.33 28.33 40.19
C ASN A 187 -23.44 28.62 41.23
N ALA A 188 -24.53 27.85 41.20
CA ALA A 188 -25.59 27.99 42.18
C ALA A 188 -25.14 27.62 43.61
N LEU A 189 -24.28 26.60 43.74
CA LEU A 189 -23.72 26.20 45.03
C LEU A 189 -22.71 27.23 45.54
N GLN A 190 -21.87 27.77 44.66
CA GLN A 190 -20.94 28.84 44.98
C GLN A 190 -21.67 30.09 45.47
N ALA A 191 -22.70 30.53 44.74
CA ALA A 191 -23.52 31.67 45.18
C ALA A 191 -24.18 31.45 46.54
N LYS A 192 -24.62 30.22 46.84
CA LYS A 192 -25.13 29.86 48.18
C LYS A 192 -24.05 29.92 49.25
N ALA A 193 -22.83 29.46 48.95
CA ALA A 193 -21.70 29.53 49.87
C ALA A 193 -21.34 30.99 50.19
N ASP A 194 -21.20 31.83 49.15
CA ASP A 194 -20.91 33.26 49.30
C ASP A 194 -21.99 33.97 50.14
N PHE A 195 -23.26 33.64 49.90
CA PHE A 195 -24.38 34.19 50.68
C PHE A 195 -24.36 33.76 52.16
N LEU A 196 -24.02 32.50 52.45
CA LEU A 196 -23.87 32.00 53.82
C LEU A 196 -22.66 32.64 54.52
N GLU A 197 -21.57 32.86 53.79
CA GLU A 197 -20.40 33.58 54.32
C GLU A 197 -20.76 35.02 54.70
N GLN A 198 -21.48 35.74 53.83
CA GLN A 198 -22.00 37.07 54.14
C GLN A 198 -22.90 37.07 55.39
N GLN A 199 -23.83 36.12 55.51
CA GLN A 199 -24.67 36.00 56.71
C GLN A 199 -23.85 35.75 57.97
N ASN A 200 -22.84 34.88 57.92
CA ASN A 200 -22.00 34.60 59.07
C ASN A 200 -21.20 35.85 59.51
N GLU A 201 -20.70 36.64 58.57
CA GLU A 201 -20.03 37.91 58.88
C GLU A 201 -21.00 38.94 59.49
N GLU A 202 -22.23 39.03 59.00
CA GLU A 202 -23.27 39.87 59.62
C GLU A 202 -23.64 39.40 61.03
N TYR A 203 -23.80 38.09 61.26
CA TYR A 203 -24.01 37.54 62.61
C TYR A 203 -22.84 37.86 63.54
N ARG A 204 -21.58 37.75 63.06
CA ARG A 204 -20.39 38.12 63.84
C ARG A 204 -20.42 39.59 64.25
N LYS A 205 -20.75 40.50 63.33
CA LYS A 205 -20.90 41.94 63.65
C LYS A 205 -22.01 42.20 64.65
N MET A 206 -23.16 41.55 64.50
CA MET A 206 -24.29 41.68 65.43
C MET A 206 -23.90 41.22 66.84
N ILE A 207 -23.24 40.07 66.96
CA ILE A 207 -22.73 39.56 68.24
C ILE A 207 -21.72 40.54 68.86
N GLN A 208 -20.78 41.08 68.08
CA GLN A 208 -19.82 42.07 68.56
C GLN A 208 -20.51 43.35 69.05
N THR A 209 -21.51 43.84 68.30
CA THR A 209 -22.29 45.03 68.67
C THR A 209 -23.05 44.80 69.97
N LEU A 210 -23.77 43.68 70.09
CA LEU A 210 -24.48 43.32 71.31
C LEU A 210 -23.54 43.16 72.52
N LEU A 211 -22.35 42.58 72.31
CA LEU A 211 -21.33 42.46 73.35
C LEU A 211 -20.81 43.84 73.80
N GLN A 212 -20.60 44.75 72.85
CA GLN A 212 -20.18 46.12 73.13
C GLN A 212 -21.28 46.94 73.82
N GLU A 213 -22.53 46.79 73.41
CA GLU A 213 -23.68 47.42 74.10
C GLU A 213 -23.83 46.89 75.52
N ALA A 214 -23.66 45.57 75.73
CA ALA A 214 -23.69 44.97 77.06
C ALA A 214 -22.54 45.48 77.94
N SER A 215 -21.33 45.62 77.40
CA SER A 215 -20.19 46.16 78.14
C SER A 215 -20.39 47.64 78.48
N GLN A 216 -20.83 48.46 77.52
CA GLN A 216 -21.12 49.88 77.75
C GLN A 216 -22.24 50.09 78.77
N LYS A 217 -23.32 49.31 78.69
CA LYS A 217 -24.41 49.38 79.66
C LYS A 217 -23.94 48.96 81.05
N SER A 218 -23.05 47.98 81.15
CA SER A 218 -22.43 47.60 82.41
C SER A 218 -21.54 48.73 82.95
N GLU A 219 -20.67 49.33 82.15
CA GLU A 219 -19.83 50.47 82.53
C GLU A 219 -20.67 51.68 82.97
N GLN A 220 -21.73 52.01 82.23
CA GLN A 220 -22.67 53.06 82.61
C GLN A 220 -23.34 52.77 83.95
N SER A 221 -23.77 51.52 84.19
CA SER A 221 -24.35 51.13 85.48
C SER A 221 -23.34 51.24 86.63
N TYR A 222 -22.07 50.90 86.41
CA TYR A 222 -21.00 51.05 87.39
C TYR A 222 -20.69 52.53 87.64
N ILE A 223 -20.61 53.35 86.59
CA ILE A 223 -20.38 54.80 86.69
C ILE A 223 -21.55 55.49 87.39
N GLU A 224 -22.80 55.12 87.09
CA GLU A 224 -23.98 55.66 87.77
C GLU A 224 -24.01 55.27 89.24
N LYS A 225 -23.67 54.02 89.59
CA LYS A 225 -23.57 53.58 90.98
C LYS A 225 -22.49 54.35 91.73
N ALA A 226 -21.30 54.50 91.12
CA ALA A 226 -20.21 55.29 91.70
C ALA A 226 -20.56 56.79 91.84
N LYS A 227 -21.29 57.37 90.88
CA LYS A 227 -21.79 58.76 90.97
C LYS A 227 -22.79 58.91 92.11
N LYS A 228 -23.73 57.97 92.27
CA LYS A 228 -24.69 57.95 93.39
C LYS A 228 -23.98 57.87 94.74
N GLU A 229 -22.96 57.02 94.87
CA GLU A 229 -22.15 56.93 96.09
C GLU A 229 -21.40 58.23 96.40
N LYS A 230 -20.80 58.89 95.38
CA LYS A 230 -20.17 60.20 95.56
C LYS A 230 -21.17 61.29 95.98
N LEU A 231 -22.38 61.29 95.42
CA LEU A 231 -23.44 62.24 95.79
C LEU A 231 -23.87 62.05 97.24
N ILE A 232 -24.07 60.80 97.69
CA ILE A 232 -24.40 60.48 99.08
C ILE A 232 -23.28 60.94 100.01
N GLY A 233 -22.01 60.64 99.69
CA GLY A 233 -20.86 61.12 100.47
C GLY A 233 -20.78 62.64 100.55
N SER A 234 -21.06 63.35 99.45
CA SER A 234 -21.05 64.82 99.42
C SER A 234 -22.16 65.44 100.27
N VAL A 235 -23.38 64.88 100.24
CA VAL A 235 -24.50 65.36 101.06
C VAL A 235 -24.23 65.12 102.54
N ILE A 236 -23.65 63.99 102.92
CA ILE A 236 -23.25 63.70 104.30
C ILE A 236 -22.23 64.74 104.78
N ILE A 237 -21.18 65.01 104.00
CA ILE A 237 -20.14 65.99 104.35
C ILE A 237 -20.73 67.40 104.49
N LYS A 238 -21.60 67.84 103.55
CA LYS A 238 -22.22 69.17 103.62
C LYS A 238 -23.13 69.31 104.85
N THR A 239 -23.90 68.27 105.18
CA THR A 239 -24.74 68.24 106.38
C THR A 239 -23.89 68.32 107.65
N LEU A 240 -22.76 67.60 107.68
CA LEU A 240 -21.80 67.65 108.78
C LEU A 240 -21.17 69.04 108.95
N ILE A 241 -20.77 69.69 107.86
CA ILE A 241 -20.23 71.05 107.89
C ILE A 241 -21.30 72.05 108.35
N ALA A 242 -22.53 71.94 107.87
CA ALA A 242 -23.62 72.82 108.28
C ALA A 242 -23.95 72.64 109.78
N ALA A 243 -24.03 71.40 110.26
CA ALA A 243 -24.20 71.10 111.67
C ALA A 243 -23.04 71.65 112.52
N GLY A 244 -21.79 71.45 112.08
CA GLY A 244 -20.61 72.01 112.74
C GLY A 244 -20.60 73.55 112.76
N GLY A 245 -21.04 74.18 111.67
CA GLY A 245 -21.21 75.63 111.57
C GLY A 245 -22.28 76.17 112.54
N ILE A 246 -23.40 75.47 112.68
CA ILE A 246 -24.46 75.83 113.64
C ILE A 246 -23.94 75.70 115.07
N VAL A 247 -23.27 74.59 115.41
CA VAL A 247 -22.68 74.39 116.74
C VAL A 247 -21.60 75.43 117.03
N GLY A 248 -20.77 75.77 116.04
CA GLY A 248 -19.78 76.83 116.15
C GLY A 248 -20.39 78.21 116.36
N LEU A 249 -21.48 78.54 115.66
CA LEU A 249 -22.22 79.78 115.83
C LEU A 249 -22.87 79.87 117.22
N ILE A 250 -23.51 78.79 117.69
CA ILE A 250 -24.10 78.74 119.03
C ILE A 250 -23.00 78.88 120.09
N GLY A 251 -21.87 78.18 119.93
CA GLY A 251 -20.71 78.31 120.81
C GLY A 251 -20.15 79.74 120.83
N PHE A 252 -20.06 80.39 119.67
CA PHE A 252 -19.60 81.78 119.55
C PHE A 252 -20.57 82.78 120.19
N LEU A 253 -21.88 82.59 120.00
CA LEU A 253 -22.91 83.43 120.63
C LEU A 253 -22.89 83.30 122.16
N LEU A 254 -22.74 82.07 122.68
CA LEU A 254 -22.58 81.83 124.11
C LEU A 254 -21.27 82.45 124.65
N TYR A 255 -20.17 82.34 123.92
CA TYR A 255 -18.89 82.95 124.28
C TYR A 255 -18.98 84.50 124.32
N ARG A 256 -19.61 85.11 123.31
CA ARG A 256 -19.81 86.56 123.24
C ARG A 256 -20.76 87.05 124.33
N GLY A 257 -21.82 86.29 124.62
CA GLY A 257 -22.74 86.56 125.72
C GLY A 257 -22.01 86.60 127.06
N LYS A 258 -21.19 85.58 127.37
CA LYS A 258 -20.40 85.54 128.61
C LYS A 258 -19.45 86.73 128.74
N ARG A 259 -18.76 87.14 127.67
CA ARG A 259 -17.86 88.30 127.71
C ARG A 259 -18.57 89.64 128.00
N SER A 260 -19.87 89.77 127.69
CA SER A 260 -20.62 90.99 128.02
C SER A 260 -20.97 91.12 129.50
N TRP A 261 -20.91 90.02 130.27
CA TRP A 261 -21.21 90.02 131.71
C TRP A 261 -20.01 90.36 132.60
N GLU A 262 -18.78 90.33 132.07
CA GLU A 262 -17.55 90.62 132.86
C GLU A 262 -17.11 92.09 132.83
N TYR A 263 -17.76 92.96 132.02
CA TYR A 263 -17.37 94.38 131.87
C TYR A 263 -18.53 95.39 132.04
N GLY A 264 -19.68 94.96 132.57
CA GLY A 264 -20.90 95.78 132.66
C GLY A 264 -21.50 95.95 134.06
N GLY A 265 -20.72 95.71 135.13
CA GLY A 265 -21.16 95.87 136.51
C GLY A 265 -20.08 96.49 137.39
N LEU A 266 -19.91 97.81 137.24
CA LEU A 266 -19.48 98.75 138.28
C LEU A 266 -20.74 99.47 138.77
#